data_AF-A0A5C8D5K9-F1
#
_entry.id   AF-A0A5C8D5K9-F1
#
_cell.length_a   1.000
_cell.length_b   1.000
_cell.length_c   1.000
_cell.angle_alpha   90.00
_cell.angle_beta   90.00
_cell.angle_gamma   90.00
#
_symmetry.space_group_name_H-M   'P 1'
#
loop_
_entity.id
_entity.type
_entity.pdbx_description
1 polymer ?
#
loop_
_entity_poly.entity_id
_entity_poly.type
_entity_poly.pdbx_seq_one_letter_code
_entity_poly.pdbx_strand_id
1 'polypeptide(L)'
;MNLWNNSVEIEFFNESLKKFASKEKLFYNLNGEYFAYIPKDKDKQQNLTLQSRNSLIGHFTETWAKNILYPIAKKFNLYALNNVVCEEIGLTKQSSADIAFCKTVDTNQKSENIKIIFEVKMSIISNYKLENNKVICIGDYKTHCGNPSLLRSDSMLKAIGKSINIRVSSIKSSHIPIIVLGNSPITENYIKKVDMLKKTGVIQSFISLNPNPTETKYIKETPNFGFKTIDKEKDLLDLLENLLSNELNYFSAMLSKQELGNIIKIASKEKSNEDIASKFLELIKE
;
A
#
# COMPACT_ATOMS: atom_id res chain seq x y z
N MET A 1 -12.59 -8.82 -11.94
CA MET A 1 -13.19 -7.59 -11.36
C MET A 1 -12.69 -6.45 -12.26
N ASN A 2 -12.91 -5.18 -11.95
CA ASN A 2 -12.19 -4.11 -12.66
C ASN A 2 -11.23 -3.45 -11.68
N LEU A 3 -10.05 -3.06 -12.18
CA LEU A 3 -9.11 -2.20 -11.43
C LEU A 3 -9.76 -0.83 -11.12
N TRP A 4 -9.12 -0.07 -10.23
CA TRP A 4 -9.67 1.19 -9.73
C TRP A 4 -9.90 2.18 -10.87
N ASN A 5 -11.06 2.84 -10.87
CA ASN A 5 -11.47 3.82 -11.87
C ASN A 5 -12.58 4.73 -11.31
N ASN A 6 -13.00 5.71 -12.10
CA ASN A 6 -13.98 6.71 -11.67
C ASN A 6 -15.36 6.12 -11.34
N SER A 7 -15.76 4.99 -11.95
CA SER A 7 -17.01 4.32 -11.59
C SER A 7 -16.97 3.78 -10.15
N VAL A 8 -15.82 3.27 -9.70
CA VAL A 8 -15.60 2.81 -8.32
C VAL A 8 -15.65 3.99 -7.33
N GLU A 9 -15.09 5.13 -7.70
CA GLU A 9 -15.17 6.34 -6.87
C GLU A 9 -16.60 6.90 -6.79
N ILE A 10 -17.35 6.89 -7.90
CA ILE A 10 -18.77 7.26 -7.92
C ILE A 10 -19.61 6.29 -7.07
N GLU A 11 -19.31 5.00 -7.12
CA GLU A 11 -19.92 3.99 -6.25
C GLU A 11 -19.71 4.34 -4.77
N PHE A 12 -18.48 4.67 -4.37
CA PHE A 12 -18.19 5.14 -3.01
C PHE A 12 -19.10 6.29 -2.58
N PHE A 13 -19.22 7.34 -3.41
CA PHE A 13 -20.06 8.49 -3.06
C PHE A 13 -21.54 8.10 -2.99
N ASN A 14 -22.03 7.33 -3.95
CA ASN A 14 -23.44 6.90 -3.99
C ASN A 14 -23.81 6.01 -2.80
N GLU A 15 -22.95 5.05 -2.45
CA GLU A 15 -23.16 4.21 -1.27
C GLU A 15 -23.11 5.03 0.02
N SER A 16 -22.15 5.95 0.14
CA SER A 16 -21.99 6.77 1.35
C SER A 16 -23.17 7.72 1.56
N LEU A 17 -23.68 8.33 0.48
CA LEU A 17 -24.88 9.18 0.51
C LEU A 17 -26.15 8.38 0.87
N LYS A 18 -26.29 7.15 0.38
CA LYS A 18 -27.44 6.28 0.69
C LYS A 18 -27.42 5.79 2.14
N LYS A 19 -26.24 5.42 2.64
CA LYS A 19 -26.10 4.76 3.94
C LYS A 19 -26.26 5.77 5.08
N PHE A 20 -25.39 6.77 5.24
CA PHE A 20 -25.41 7.60 6.47
C PHE A 20 -24.75 9.00 6.38
N ALA A 21 -24.18 9.42 5.25
CA ALA A 21 -23.42 10.67 5.20
C ALA A 21 -24.25 11.83 4.64
N SER A 22 -24.36 12.92 5.41
CA SER A 22 -24.85 14.20 4.88
C SER A 22 -23.88 14.71 3.80
N LYS A 23 -24.38 15.54 2.88
CA LYS A 23 -23.58 16.05 1.75
C LYS A 23 -22.31 16.74 2.24
N GLU A 24 -22.40 17.44 3.36
CA GLU A 24 -21.33 18.21 4.01
C GLU A 24 -20.23 17.31 4.62
N LYS A 25 -20.50 16.01 4.84
CA LYS A 25 -19.48 15.05 5.28
C LYS A 25 -18.67 14.49 4.11
N LEU A 26 -19.18 14.57 2.89
CA LEU A 26 -18.56 13.99 1.69
C LEU A 26 -18.03 15.03 0.71
N PHE A 27 -18.61 16.23 0.72
CA PHE A 27 -18.34 17.30 -0.22
C PHE A 27 -18.10 18.62 0.51
N TYR A 28 -17.17 19.40 -0.01
CA TYR A 28 -16.99 20.82 0.30
C TYR A 28 -18.15 21.62 -0.28
N ASN A 29 -18.75 22.50 0.52
CA ASN A 29 -19.76 23.45 0.04
C ASN A 29 -19.09 24.80 -0.28
N LEU A 30 -19.01 25.11 -1.58
CA LEU A 30 -18.48 26.36 -2.10
C LEU A 30 -19.63 27.15 -2.72
N ASN A 31 -20.14 28.14 -1.99
CA ASN A 31 -21.23 29.03 -2.45
C ASN A 31 -22.49 28.28 -2.92
N GLY A 32 -22.88 27.21 -2.22
CA GLY A 32 -24.06 26.39 -2.54
C GLY A 32 -23.77 25.23 -3.50
N GLU A 33 -22.56 25.14 -4.05
CA GLU A 33 -22.11 24.03 -4.88
C GLU A 33 -21.29 23.01 -4.06
N TYR A 34 -21.50 21.72 -4.32
CA TYR A 34 -20.86 20.63 -3.56
C TYR A 34 -19.77 19.94 -4.39
N PHE A 35 -18.52 19.95 -3.90
CA PHE A 35 -17.36 19.38 -4.57
C PHE A 35 -16.63 18.35 -3.71
N ALA A 36 -16.11 17.27 -4.30
CA ALA A 36 -15.29 16.29 -3.57
C ALA A 36 -13.95 16.91 -3.16
N TYR A 37 -13.35 17.74 -3.99
CA TYR A 37 -12.18 18.52 -3.66
C TYR A 37 -12.34 19.95 -4.17
N ILE A 38 -11.75 20.91 -3.46
CA ILE A 38 -11.73 22.30 -3.89
C ILE A 38 -11.01 22.39 -5.24
N PRO A 39 -11.66 22.88 -6.32
CA PRO A 39 -11.01 23.12 -7.59
C PRO A 39 -9.89 24.16 -7.46
N LYS A 40 -8.76 23.98 -8.18
CA LYS A 40 -7.59 24.88 -8.05
C LYS A 40 -7.87 26.32 -8.44
N ASP A 41 -8.76 26.54 -9.39
CA ASP A 41 -9.24 27.87 -9.80
C ASP A 41 -10.09 28.56 -8.70
N LYS A 42 -10.62 27.79 -7.74
CA LYS A 42 -11.40 28.28 -6.59
C LYS A 42 -10.60 28.28 -5.27
N ASP A 43 -9.31 27.90 -5.28
CA ASP A 43 -8.47 27.67 -4.09
C ASP A 43 -8.31 28.91 -3.19
N LYS A 44 -8.26 30.10 -3.80
CA LYS A 44 -8.12 31.38 -3.06
C LYS A 44 -9.29 31.67 -2.11
N GLN A 45 -10.36 30.90 -2.17
CA GLN A 45 -11.58 31.20 -1.45
C GLN A 45 -11.63 30.59 -0.04
N GLN A 46 -10.91 29.51 0.32
CA GLN A 46 -11.12 28.85 1.63
C GLN A 46 -9.97 27.96 2.16
N ASN A 47 -9.73 27.98 3.49
CA ASN A 47 -8.92 27.02 4.25
C ASN A 47 -9.78 25.93 4.92
N LEU A 48 -10.53 25.13 4.15
CA LEU A 48 -11.36 24.05 4.72
C LEU A 48 -10.67 22.68 4.59
N THR A 49 -10.73 21.88 5.66
CA THR A 49 -10.27 20.49 5.65
C THR A 49 -11.44 19.55 5.95
N LEU A 50 -11.80 18.67 5.01
CA LEU A 50 -12.87 17.69 5.18
C LEU A 50 -12.34 16.37 5.78
N GLN A 51 -12.08 16.36 7.08
CA GLN A 51 -11.50 15.20 7.77
C GLN A 51 -12.46 14.02 7.93
N SER A 52 -13.76 14.29 8.07
CA SER A 52 -14.82 13.29 8.31
C SER A 52 -14.90 12.21 7.23
N ARG A 53 -14.41 12.50 6.02
CA ARG A 53 -14.42 11.58 4.88
C ARG A 53 -13.30 10.53 4.92
N ASN A 54 -12.20 10.81 5.62
CA ASN A 54 -10.98 9.99 5.51
C ASN A 54 -11.19 8.55 6.01
N SER A 55 -11.93 8.36 7.11
CA SER A 55 -12.24 7.03 7.64
C SER A 55 -13.17 6.24 6.72
N LEU A 56 -14.16 6.90 6.11
CA LEU A 56 -15.07 6.29 5.14
C LEU A 56 -14.33 5.80 3.90
N ILE A 57 -13.44 6.63 3.34
CA ILE A 57 -12.59 6.25 2.20
C ILE A 57 -11.68 5.09 2.58
N GLY A 58 -11.03 5.14 3.74
CA GLY A 58 -10.16 4.08 4.25
C GLY A 58 -10.89 2.72 4.24
N HIS A 59 -12.03 2.65 4.94
CA HIS A 59 -12.81 1.41 5.02
C HIS A 59 -13.29 0.91 3.64
N PHE A 60 -13.76 1.81 2.78
CA PHE A 60 -14.19 1.45 1.43
C PHE A 60 -13.03 0.88 0.60
N THR A 61 -11.88 1.56 0.62
CA THR A 61 -10.70 1.14 -0.17
C THR A 61 -10.08 -0.15 0.33
N GLU A 62 -10.02 -0.39 1.64
CA GLU A 62 -9.56 -1.66 2.21
C GLU A 62 -10.48 -2.82 1.81
N THR A 63 -11.80 -2.60 1.84
CA THR A 63 -12.78 -3.60 1.41
C THR A 63 -12.63 -3.89 -0.08
N TRP A 64 -12.51 -2.85 -0.91
CA TRP A 64 -12.30 -2.98 -2.35
C TRP A 64 -10.99 -3.72 -2.66
N ALA A 65 -9.89 -3.35 -2.01
CA ALA A 65 -8.59 -3.98 -2.21
C ALA A 65 -8.62 -5.47 -1.83
N LYS A 66 -9.26 -5.82 -0.70
CA LYS A 66 -9.44 -7.22 -0.34
C LYS A 66 -10.21 -7.99 -1.41
N ASN A 67 -11.26 -7.41 -1.98
CA ASN A 67 -12.06 -8.10 -3.00
C ASN A 67 -11.26 -8.40 -4.27
N ILE A 68 -10.36 -7.50 -4.67
CA ILE A 68 -9.42 -7.74 -5.79
C ILE A 68 -8.40 -8.84 -5.45
N LEU A 69 -7.90 -8.84 -4.22
CA LEU A 69 -6.88 -9.78 -3.77
C LEU A 69 -7.42 -11.17 -3.42
N TYR A 70 -8.67 -11.28 -3.01
CA TYR A 70 -9.32 -12.54 -2.61
C TYR A 70 -9.23 -13.67 -3.65
N PRO A 71 -9.59 -13.46 -4.93
CA PRO A 71 -9.44 -14.51 -5.94
C PRO A 71 -7.97 -14.89 -6.18
N ILE A 72 -7.02 -13.97 -5.95
CA ILE A 72 -5.58 -14.27 -6.05
C ILE A 72 -5.16 -15.16 -4.88
N ALA A 73 -5.50 -14.80 -3.64
CA ALA A 73 -5.18 -15.61 -2.45
C ALA A 73 -5.67 -17.06 -2.59
N LYS A 74 -6.89 -17.24 -3.11
CA LYS A 74 -7.46 -18.56 -3.37
C LYS A 74 -6.62 -19.44 -4.30
N LYS A 75 -5.97 -18.86 -5.32
CA LYS A 75 -5.10 -19.63 -6.23
C LYS A 75 -3.91 -20.26 -5.52
N PHE A 76 -3.50 -19.69 -4.39
CA PHE A 76 -2.40 -20.17 -3.56
C PHE A 76 -2.88 -20.95 -2.32
N ASN A 77 -4.17 -21.29 -2.24
CA ASN A 77 -4.80 -21.90 -1.05
C ASN A 77 -4.62 -21.06 0.23
N LEU A 78 -4.70 -19.73 0.10
CA LEU A 78 -4.58 -18.76 1.19
C LEU A 78 -5.89 -17.97 1.38
N TYR A 79 -6.00 -17.33 2.53
CA TYR A 79 -7.09 -16.42 2.89
C TYR A 79 -6.62 -14.97 2.80
N ALA A 80 -7.38 -14.10 2.14
CA ALA A 80 -7.19 -12.66 2.20
C ALA A 80 -8.00 -12.09 3.38
N LEU A 81 -7.32 -11.62 4.42
CA LEU A 81 -7.93 -11.18 5.69
C LEU A 81 -7.66 -9.70 5.93
N ASN A 82 -8.64 -8.96 6.45
CA ASN A 82 -8.43 -7.59 6.93
C ASN A 82 -7.98 -7.58 8.39
N ASN A 83 -7.35 -6.48 8.82
CA ASN A 83 -7.04 -6.18 10.23
C ASN A 83 -6.28 -7.32 10.92
N VAL A 84 -5.25 -7.84 10.25
CA VAL A 84 -4.48 -8.98 10.76
C VAL A 84 -3.53 -8.52 11.86
N VAL A 85 -3.62 -9.18 13.01
CA VAL A 85 -2.82 -8.95 14.21
C VAL A 85 -1.81 -10.07 14.32
N CYS A 86 -0.56 -9.73 14.55
CA CYS A 86 0.53 -10.65 14.82
C CYS A 86 1.56 -9.95 15.71
N GLU A 87 1.40 -10.13 17.02
CA GLU A 87 2.25 -9.50 18.04
C GLU A 87 3.73 -9.89 17.86
N GLU A 88 4.02 -11.10 17.35
CA GLU A 88 5.38 -11.58 17.10
C GLU A 88 6.18 -10.73 16.11
N ILE A 89 5.51 -9.94 15.27
CA ILE A 89 6.14 -9.07 14.27
C ILE A 89 5.67 -7.61 14.41
N GLY A 90 5.18 -7.23 15.59
CA GLY A 90 4.79 -5.84 15.90
C GLY A 90 3.51 -5.36 15.23
N LEU A 91 2.67 -6.27 14.72
CA LEU A 91 1.32 -5.97 14.24
C LEU A 91 0.34 -6.11 15.42
N THR A 92 0.19 -5.05 16.20
CA THR A 92 -0.74 -5.02 17.34
C THR A 92 -2.17 -4.76 16.90
N LYS A 93 -3.15 -4.87 17.81
CA LYS A 93 -4.54 -4.44 17.53
C LYS A 93 -4.67 -2.98 17.11
N GLN A 94 -3.80 -2.10 17.59
CA GLN A 94 -3.80 -0.67 17.27
C GLN A 94 -3.10 -0.35 15.95
N SER A 95 -2.29 -1.29 15.44
CA SER A 95 -1.50 -1.12 14.21
C SER A 95 -1.49 -2.42 13.40
N SER A 96 -2.67 -3.03 13.24
CA SER A 96 -2.85 -4.28 12.49
C SER A 96 -2.54 -4.08 11.00
N ALA A 97 -2.19 -5.14 10.29
CA ALA A 97 -2.08 -5.07 8.83
C ALA A 97 -3.46 -4.81 8.21
N ASP A 98 -3.53 -3.92 7.22
CA ASP A 98 -4.80 -3.57 6.57
C ASP A 98 -5.37 -4.80 5.86
N ILE A 99 -4.52 -5.52 5.12
CA ILE A 99 -4.80 -6.83 4.54
C ILE A 99 -3.56 -7.74 4.64
N ALA A 100 -3.74 -9.04 4.83
CA ALA A 100 -2.68 -10.02 4.64
C ALA A 100 -3.20 -11.30 3.97
N PHE A 101 -2.30 -12.05 3.31
CA PHE A 101 -2.58 -13.42 2.92
C PHE A 101 -2.09 -14.37 4.01
N CYS A 102 -3.00 -15.22 4.48
CA CYS A 102 -2.76 -16.10 5.61
C CYS A 102 -3.12 -17.56 5.28
N LYS A 103 -2.44 -18.50 5.94
CA LYS A 103 -2.75 -19.94 5.84
C LYS A 103 -4.03 -20.33 6.59
N THR A 104 -4.44 -19.56 7.58
CA THR A 104 -5.66 -19.79 8.37
C THR A 104 -6.62 -18.61 8.22
N VAL A 105 -7.87 -18.79 8.65
CA VAL A 105 -8.96 -17.79 8.54
C VAL A 105 -8.95 -16.74 9.66
N ASP A 106 -8.18 -16.97 10.73
CA ASP A 106 -8.20 -16.12 11.92
C ASP A 106 -7.52 -14.76 11.69
N THR A 107 -8.02 -13.70 12.32
CA THR A 107 -7.36 -12.38 12.23
C THR A 107 -6.15 -12.28 13.17
N ASN A 108 -6.14 -13.01 14.28
CA ASN A 108 -4.96 -13.16 15.13
C ASN A 108 -4.10 -14.29 14.58
N GLN A 109 -2.91 -13.95 14.07
CA GLN A 109 -2.02 -14.85 13.36
C GLN A 109 -0.70 -15.02 14.09
N LYS A 110 -0.10 -16.21 13.91
CA LYS A 110 1.34 -16.41 14.09
C LYS A 110 2.07 -15.96 12.83
N SER A 111 3.34 -15.55 12.96
CA SER A 111 4.12 -15.06 11.82
C SER A 111 4.24 -16.10 10.70
N GLU A 112 4.35 -17.39 11.07
CA GLU A 112 4.48 -18.53 10.14
C GLU A 112 3.26 -18.74 9.22
N ASN A 113 2.11 -18.17 9.59
CA ASN A 113 0.88 -18.26 8.83
C ASN A 113 0.72 -17.09 7.85
N ILE A 114 1.45 -15.98 8.05
CA ILE A 114 1.37 -14.81 7.18
C ILE A 114 2.32 -15.03 6.00
N LYS A 115 1.79 -14.93 4.78
CA LYS A 115 2.55 -15.12 3.54
C LYS A 115 2.92 -13.82 2.86
N ILE A 116 2.09 -12.77 3.00
CA ILE A 116 2.36 -11.43 2.49
C ILE A 116 1.46 -10.43 3.21
N ILE A 117 1.97 -9.22 3.42
CA ILE A 117 1.24 -8.10 4.05
C ILE A 117 1.00 -7.02 3.00
N PHE A 118 -0.19 -6.43 3.03
CA PHE A 118 -0.58 -5.29 2.23
C PHE A 118 -0.96 -4.12 3.13
N GLU A 119 -0.29 -2.99 2.93
CA GLU A 119 -0.66 -1.70 3.52
C GLU A 119 -1.44 -0.89 2.49
N VAL A 120 -2.67 -0.53 2.79
CA VAL A 120 -3.55 0.22 1.88
C VAL A 120 -3.35 1.72 2.13
N LYS A 121 -2.99 2.42 1.05
CA LYS A 121 -2.81 3.87 0.95
C LYS A 121 -3.50 4.35 -0.33
N MET A 122 -4.79 4.03 -0.44
CA MET A 122 -5.66 4.49 -1.51
C MET A 122 -6.45 5.73 -1.07
N SER A 123 -7.05 6.44 -2.03
CA SER A 123 -7.94 7.58 -1.78
C SER A 123 -8.90 7.82 -2.94
N ILE A 124 -9.79 8.79 -2.84
CA ILE A 124 -10.42 9.35 -4.05
C ILE A 124 -9.35 10.14 -4.81
N ILE A 125 -9.29 9.98 -6.13
CA ILE A 125 -8.28 10.55 -7.02
C ILE A 125 -8.87 11.68 -7.86
N SER A 126 -10.06 11.49 -8.41
CA SER A 126 -10.70 12.47 -9.25
C SER A 126 -11.47 13.51 -8.44
N ASN A 127 -11.77 14.64 -9.07
CA ASN A 127 -12.71 15.59 -8.53
C ASN A 127 -14.13 15.27 -9.00
N TYR A 128 -15.09 15.46 -8.10
CA TYR A 128 -16.49 15.23 -8.36
C TYR A 128 -17.32 16.41 -7.90
N LYS A 129 -18.41 16.66 -8.60
CA LYS A 129 -19.44 17.62 -8.23
C LYS A 129 -20.74 16.87 -7.96
N LEU A 130 -21.45 17.28 -6.92
CA LEU A 130 -22.80 16.78 -6.65
C LEU A 130 -23.81 17.79 -7.23
N GLU A 131 -24.47 17.41 -8.32
CA GLU A 131 -25.51 18.19 -8.98
C GLU A 131 -26.80 17.38 -9.09
N ASN A 132 -27.94 17.94 -8.69
CA ASN A 132 -29.24 17.25 -8.76
C ASN A 132 -29.21 15.83 -8.16
N ASN A 133 -28.51 15.67 -7.03
CA ASN A 133 -28.26 14.39 -6.34
C ASN A 133 -27.50 13.34 -7.18
N LYS A 134 -26.79 13.76 -8.24
CA LYS A 134 -25.90 12.92 -9.04
C LYS A 134 -24.46 13.36 -8.84
N VAL A 135 -23.57 12.37 -8.72
CA VAL A 135 -22.13 12.58 -8.59
C VAL A 135 -21.51 12.56 -9.99
N ILE A 136 -20.95 13.68 -10.41
CA ILE A 136 -20.40 13.90 -11.75
C ILE A 136 -18.90 14.13 -11.64
N CYS A 137 -18.10 13.38 -12.40
CA CYS A 137 -16.66 13.61 -12.48
C CYS A 137 -16.38 14.91 -13.23
N ILE A 138 -15.60 15.81 -12.65
CA ILE A 138 -15.27 17.13 -13.22
C ILE A 138 -13.77 17.35 -13.41
N GLY A 139 -12.93 16.38 -13.03
CA GLY A 139 -11.48 16.44 -13.27
C GLY A 139 -10.70 15.37 -12.52
N ASP A 140 -9.38 15.43 -12.62
CA ASP A 140 -8.45 14.50 -11.97
C ASP A 140 -7.69 15.16 -10.80
N TYR A 141 -6.73 14.44 -10.23
CA TYR A 141 -5.94 14.93 -9.09
C TYR A 141 -5.08 16.16 -9.39
N LYS A 142 -4.90 16.52 -10.67
CA LYS A 142 -4.16 17.71 -11.06
C LYS A 142 -5.05 18.95 -11.12
N THR A 143 -6.37 18.82 -11.15
CA THR A 143 -7.31 19.95 -11.27
C THR A 143 -7.84 20.44 -9.91
N HIS A 144 -7.57 19.72 -8.83
CA HIS A 144 -8.05 20.04 -7.49
C HIS A 144 -6.93 20.19 -6.45
N CYS A 145 -7.23 20.79 -5.29
CA CYS A 145 -6.26 21.07 -4.24
C CYS A 145 -5.96 19.88 -3.32
N GLY A 146 -6.80 18.84 -3.35
CA GLY A 146 -6.52 17.59 -2.65
C GLY A 146 -5.30 16.87 -3.21
N ASN A 147 -4.58 16.16 -2.34
CA ASN A 147 -3.48 15.27 -2.76
C ASN A 147 -3.87 13.81 -2.48
N PRO A 148 -3.88 12.96 -3.52
CA PRO A 148 -4.01 11.51 -3.35
C PRO A 148 -2.98 10.89 -2.42
N SER A 149 -3.32 9.73 -1.87
CA SER A 149 -2.55 9.10 -0.80
C SER A 149 -1.06 8.84 -1.12
N LEU A 150 -0.67 8.36 -2.29
CA LEU A 150 0.77 8.15 -2.60
C LEU A 150 1.49 9.44 -3.06
N LEU A 151 0.74 10.51 -3.33
CA LEU A 151 1.29 11.85 -3.60
C LEU A 151 1.52 12.66 -2.33
N ARG A 152 1.01 12.19 -1.17
CA ARG A 152 1.23 12.81 0.14
C ARG A 152 2.42 12.19 0.86
N SER A 153 3.35 13.04 1.28
CA SER A 153 4.53 12.61 2.02
C SER A 153 4.20 11.93 3.35
N ASP A 154 3.21 12.40 4.10
CA ASP A 154 2.86 11.80 5.39
C ASP A 154 2.32 10.37 5.24
N SER A 155 1.52 10.12 4.20
CA SER A 155 0.98 8.80 3.86
C SER A 155 2.09 7.82 3.45
N MET A 156 3.02 8.27 2.59
CA MET A 156 4.20 7.48 2.22
C MET A 156 5.07 7.15 3.45
N LEU A 157 5.34 8.13 4.31
CA LEU A 157 6.15 7.93 5.51
C LEU A 157 5.48 7.00 6.52
N LYS A 158 4.15 7.03 6.66
CA LYS A 158 3.40 6.08 7.51
C LYS A 158 3.55 4.64 7.02
N ALA A 159 3.42 4.41 5.71
CA ALA A 159 3.60 3.07 5.13
C ALA A 159 5.04 2.55 5.31
N ILE A 160 6.03 3.43 5.08
CA ILE A 160 7.45 3.13 5.31
C ILE A 160 7.70 2.83 6.79
N GLY A 161 7.22 3.68 7.70
CA GLY A 161 7.40 3.53 9.14
C GLY A 161 6.82 2.24 9.68
N LYS A 162 5.60 1.88 9.26
CA LYS A 162 4.97 0.59 9.63
C LYS A 162 5.76 -0.60 9.11
N SER A 163 6.25 -0.54 7.87
CA SER A 163 7.07 -1.59 7.28
C SER A 163 8.38 -1.77 8.03
N ILE A 164 9.07 -0.68 8.38
CA ILE A 164 10.28 -0.72 9.21
C ILE A 164 9.96 -1.33 10.57
N ASN A 165 8.86 -0.90 11.23
CA ASN A 165 8.46 -1.44 12.53
C ASN A 165 8.30 -2.97 12.47
N ILE A 166 7.65 -3.49 11.43
CA ILE A 166 7.50 -4.95 11.22
C ILE A 166 8.87 -5.63 11.05
N ARG A 167 9.76 -5.03 10.24
CA ARG A 167 11.11 -5.58 9.98
C ARG A 167 11.98 -5.64 11.25
N VAL A 168 11.93 -4.62 12.09
CA VAL A 168 12.78 -4.54 13.30
C VAL A 168 12.17 -5.22 14.52
N SER A 169 10.86 -5.51 14.52
CA SER A 169 10.19 -6.14 15.67
C SER A 169 10.63 -7.57 15.90
N SER A 170 10.94 -8.33 14.85
CA SER A 170 11.35 -9.72 14.96
C SER A 170 11.89 -10.27 13.66
N ILE A 171 12.89 -11.14 13.76
CA ILE A 171 13.42 -11.86 12.60
C ILE A 171 12.36 -12.73 11.89
N LYS A 172 11.29 -13.11 12.61
CA LYS A 172 10.18 -13.86 12.06
C LYS A 172 9.47 -13.14 10.92
N SER A 173 9.63 -11.82 10.78
CA SER A 173 9.07 -11.05 9.67
C SER A 173 9.96 -11.05 8.41
N SER A 174 11.20 -11.52 8.50
CA SER A 174 12.20 -11.40 7.42
C SER A 174 11.77 -12.04 6.10
N HIS A 175 10.96 -13.09 6.15
CA HIS A 175 10.48 -13.81 4.98
C HIS A 175 9.12 -13.32 4.46
N ILE A 176 8.48 -12.38 5.17
CA ILE A 176 7.15 -11.88 4.80
C ILE A 176 7.34 -10.69 3.86
N PRO A 177 6.89 -10.75 2.59
CA PRO A 177 6.87 -9.60 1.71
C PRO A 177 5.85 -8.56 2.22
N ILE A 178 6.16 -7.28 2.00
CA ILE A 178 5.28 -6.16 2.32
C ILE A 178 5.05 -5.35 1.04
N ILE A 179 3.79 -5.13 0.69
CA ILE A 179 3.38 -4.30 -0.45
C ILE A 179 2.57 -3.12 0.04
N VAL A 180 2.81 -1.94 -0.53
CA VAL A 180 1.96 -0.77 -0.32
C VAL A 180 1.02 -0.63 -1.52
N LEU A 181 -0.28 -0.75 -1.31
CA LEU A 181 -1.31 -0.61 -2.33
C LEU A 181 -1.86 0.82 -2.33
N GLY A 182 -1.76 1.49 -3.45
CA GLY A 182 -2.40 2.77 -3.70
C GLY A 182 -3.15 2.77 -5.02
N ASN A 183 -3.56 3.95 -5.45
CA ASN A 183 -4.32 4.17 -6.67
C ASN A 183 -3.99 5.52 -7.31
N SER A 184 -2.85 6.10 -6.94
CA SER A 184 -2.29 7.30 -7.52
C SER A 184 -0.84 7.07 -7.95
N PRO A 185 -0.31 7.92 -8.83
CA PRO A 185 1.13 8.02 -9.04
C PRO A 185 1.86 8.44 -7.75
N ILE A 186 3.19 8.40 -7.80
CA ILE A 186 4.08 9.01 -6.80
C ILE A 186 4.63 10.35 -7.32
N THR A 187 5.30 11.12 -6.46
CA THR A 187 6.07 12.30 -6.88
C THR A 187 7.51 11.93 -7.23
N GLU A 188 8.19 12.75 -8.05
CA GLU A 188 9.56 12.50 -8.51
C GLU A 188 10.55 12.32 -7.35
N ASN A 189 10.37 13.07 -6.26
CA ASN A 189 11.21 12.99 -5.07
C ASN A 189 11.18 11.61 -4.38
N TYR A 190 10.16 10.78 -4.64
CA TYR A 190 10.07 9.43 -4.09
C TYR A 190 10.66 8.36 -5.01
N ILE A 191 11.00 8.64 -6.27
CA ILE A 191 11.50 7.62 -7.24
C ILE A 191 12.69 6.85 -6.65
N LYS A 192 13.74 7.58 -6.26
CA LYS A 192 14.95 6.96 -5.69
C LYS A 192 14.65 6.22 -4.37
N LYS A 193 13.71 6.75 -3.58
CA LYS A 193 13.38 6.22 -2.25
C LYS A 193 12.65 4.88 -2.35
N VAL A 194 11.62 4.77 -3.20
CA VAL A 194 10.86 3.52 -3.36
C VAL A 194 11.71 2.42 -3.99
N ASP A 195 12.58 2.77 -4.95
CA ASP A 195 13.55 1.83 -5.52
C ASP A 195 14.54 1.32 -4.47
N MET A 196 15.03 2.21 -3.61
CA MET A 196 15.93 1.83 -2.51
C MET A 196 15.23 0.92 -1.50
N LEU A 197 13.98 1.22 -1.11
CA LEU A 197 13.20 0.39 -0.18
C LEU A 197 12.96 -1.03 -0.70
N LYS A 198 12.75 -1.16 -2.02
CA LYS A 198 12.69 -2.46 -2.68
C LYS A 198 14.02 -3.17 -2.68
N LYS A 199 15.09 -2.47 -3.08
CA LYS A 199 16.44 -3.03 -3.11
C LYS A 199 16.90 -3.54 -1.74
N THR A 200 16.58 -2.82 -0.67
CA THR A 200 16.93 -3.22 0.70
C THR A 200 15.95 -4.23 1.30
N GLY A 201 14.86 -4.56 0.60
CA GLY A 201 13.86 -5.55 1.06
C GLY A 201 12.90 -5.05 2.14
N VAL A 202 12.94 -3.75 2.50
CA VAL A 202 12.01 -3.17 3.50
C VAL A 202 10.57 -3.26 3.01
N ILE A 203 10.33 -2.88 1.74
CA ILE A 203 9.02 -2.97 1.05
C ILE A 203 9.27 -3.52 -0.34
N GLN A 204 8.58 -4.58 -0.74
CA GLN A 204 8.80 -5.26 -2.01
C GLN A 204 8.25 -4.48 -3.22
N SER A 205 7.20 -3.70 -3.04
CA SER A 205 6.72 -2.76 -4.06
C SER A 205 5.69 -1.76 -3.52
N PHE A 206 5.66 -0.57 -4.11
CA PHE A 206 4.51 0.33 -4.09
C PHE A 206 3.71 0.13 -5.38
N ILE A 207 2.42 -0.13 -5.28
CA ILE A 207 1.59 -0.48 -6.44
C ILE A 207 0.44 0.50 -6.56
N SER A 208 0.26 1.10 -7.73
CA SER A 208 -0.99 1.79 -8.07
C SER A 208 -1.94 0.85 -8.80
N LEU A 209 -3.15 0.67 -8.27
CA LEU A 209 -4.21 -0.14 -8.88
C LEU A 209 -5.18 0.67 -9.76
N ASN A 210 -4.79 1.90 -10.14
CA ASN A 210 -5.53 2.74 -11.08
C ASN A 210 -4.71 2.88 -12.38
N PRO A 211 -5.09 2.20 -13.47
CA PRO A 211 -4.38 2.27 -14.76
C PRO A 211 -4.39 3.65 -15.42
N ASN A 212 -5.43 4.45 -15.16
CA ASN A 212 -5.65 5.73 -15.85
C ASN A 212 -6.00 6.84 -14.83
N PRO A 213 -5.06 7.24 -13.95
CA PRO A 213 -5.31 8.24 -12.92
C PRO A 213 -5.40 9.67 -13.46
N THR A 214 -4.94 9.91 -14.69
CA THR A 214 -4.99 11.18 -15.43
C THR A 214 -4.73 10.89 -16.91
N GLU A 215 -5.21 11.77 -17.79
CA GLU A 215 -4.93 11.72 -19.24
C GLU A 215 -3.55 12.31 -19.59
N THR A 216 -2.93 13.03 -18.65
CA THR A 216 -1.64 13.70 -18.86
C THR A 216 -0.47 12.87 -18.33
N LYS A 217 0.77 13.25 -18.64
CA LYS A 217 1.96 12.49 -18.21
C LYS A 217 2.02 12.30 -16.68
N TYR A 218 2.32 11.09 -16.24
CA TYR A 218 2.58 10.74 -14.84
C TYR A 218 3.65 9.63 -14.74
N ILE A 219 4.17 9.38 -13.54
CA ILE A 219 5.11 8.29 -13.30
C ILE A 219 4.33 6.98 -13.27
N LYS A 220 4.48 6.15 -14.30
CA LYS A 220 3.85 4.83 -14.37
C LYS A 220 4.64 3.77 -13.62
N GLU A 221 5.96 3.83 -13.70
CA GLU A 221 6.88 2.93 -13.00
C GLU A 221 8.21 3.64 -12.72
N THR A 222 8.97 3.11 -11.77
CA THR A 222 10.33 3.58 -11.45
C THR A 222 11.39 2.66 -12.07
N PRO A 223 12.64 3.14 -12.26
CA PRO A 223 13.68 2.38 -12.95
C PRO A 223 13.95 0.98 -12.40
N ASN A 224 13.83 0.77 -11.08
CA ASN A 224 14.01 -0.55 -10.45
C ASN A 224 12.69 -1.19 -10.01
N PHE A 225 11.57 -0.67 -10.50
CA PHE A 225 10.21 -1.14 -10.19
C PHE A 225 9.91 -1.17 -8.68
N GLY A 226 10.48 -0.24 -7.91
CA GLY A 226 10.08 0.05 -6.54
C GLY A 226 8.66 0.62 -6.47
N PHE A 227 8.21 1.30 -7.52
CA PHE A 227 6.82 1.65 -7.77
C PHE A 227 6.38 1.19 -9.17
N LYS A 228 5.13 0.72 -9.30
CA LYS A 228 4.51 0.37 -10.57
C LYS A 228 2.99 0.60 -10.57
N THR A 229 2.46 1.10 -11.67
CA THR A 229 1.02 1.12 -11.95
C THR A 229 0.63 -0.16 -12.69
N ILE A 230 -0.37 -0.86 -12.16
CA ILE A 230 -0.91 -2.09 -12.74
C ILE A 230 -1.91 -1.71 -13.83
N ASP A 231 -1.71 -2.25 -15.03
CA ASP A 231 -2.63 -2.01 -16.16
C ASP A 231 -3.77 -3.03 -16.19
N LYS A 232 -3.48 -4.28 -15.80
CA LYS A 232 -4.43 -5.40 -15.84
C LYS A 232 -4.30 -6.27 -14.60
N GLU A 233 -5.40 -6.94 -14.19
CA GLU A 233 -5.41 -7.85 -13.03
C GLU A 233 -4.34 -8.96 -13.14
N LYS A 234 -4.02 -9.39 -14.36
CA LYS A 234 -2.95 -10.36 -14.61
C LYS A 234 -1.58 -9.85 -14.14
N ASP A 235 -1.25 -8.58 -14.35
CA ASP A 235 0.06 -8.04 -13.95
C ASP A 235 0.20 -8.03 -12.41
N LEU A 236 -0.90 -7.81 -11.69
CA LEU A 236 -0.93 -7.94 -10.24
C LEU A 236 -0.75 -9.40 -9.81
N LEU A 237 -1.46 -10.33 -10.45
CA LEU A 237 -1.31 -11.75 -10.18
C LEU A 237 0.14 -12.22 -10.39
N ASP A 238 0.72 -11.94 -11.54
CA ASP A 238 2.08 -12.37 -11.90
C ASP A 238 3.12 -11.79 -10.91
N LEU A 239 2.93 -10.55 -10.46
CA LEU A 239 3.77 -9.93 -9.43
C LEU A 239 3.66 -10.65 -8.08
N LEU A 240 2.42 -10.96 -7.65
CA LEU A 240 2.18 -11.63 -6.37
C LEU A 240 2.64 -13.08 -6.39
N GLU A 241 2.44 -13.78 -7.52
CA GLU A 241 2.93 -15.13 -7.74
C GLU A 241 4.43 -15.21 -7.54
N ASN A 242 5.19 -14.33 -8.20
CA ASN A 242 6.64 -14.26 -8.06
C ASN A 242 7.09 -13.96 -6.61
N LEU A 243 6.33 -13.18 -5.84
CA LEU A 243 6.67 -12.92 -4.43
C LEU A 243 6.32 -14.11 -3.52
N LEU A 244 5.27 -14.86 -3.83
CA LEU A 244 4.82 -16.01 -3.04
C LEU A 244 5.62 -17.28 -3.35
N SER A 245 6.20 -17.40 -4.54
CA SER A 245 6.98 -18.56 -4.97
C SER A 245 8.45 -18.51 -4.57
N ASN A 246 8.98 -17.34 -4.21
CA ASN A 246 10.39 -17.14 -3.90
C ASN A 246 10.63 -17.07 -2.38
N GLU A 247 11.68 -17.74 -1.89
CA GLU A 247 12.11 -17.65 -0.50
C GLU A 247 12.96 -16.39 -0.26
N LEU A 248 12.27 -15.27 -0.11
CA LEU A 248 12.91 -13.97 0.15
C LEU A 248 13.36 -13.85 1.62
N ASN A 249 14.47 -13.17 1.83
CA ASN A 249 15.05 -12.94 3.14
C ASN A 249 15.46 -11.47 3.30
N TYR A 250 14.78 -10.74 4.19
CA TYR A 250 15.25 -9.44 4.66
C TYR A 250 16.26 -9.61 5.79
N PHE A 251 17.36 -8.86 5.73
CA PHE A 251 18.32 -8.75 6.82
C PHE A 251 18.87 -7.33 6.90
N SER A 252 19.22 -6.91 8.12
CA SER A 252 19.82 -5.60 8.38
C SER A 252 20.64 -5.65 9.67
N ALA A 253 21.84 -5.08 9.63
CA ALA A 253 22.70 -4.92 10.80
C ALA A 253 23.61 -3.69 10.61
N MET A 254 24.07 -3.10 11.72
CA MET A 254 25.09 -2.05 11.72
C MET A 254 26.39 -2.63 12.28
N LEU A 255 27.28 -3.08 11.40
CA LEU A 255 28.53 -3.75 11.75
C LEU A 255 29.72 -3.02 11.13
N SER A 256 30.88 -3.09 11.79
CA SER A 256 32.14 -2.66 11.17
C SER A 256 32.50 -3.56 9.98
N LYS A 257 33.34 -3.06 9.07
CA LYS A 257 33.85 -3.86 7.95
C LYS A 257 34.64 -5.08 8.42
N GLN A 258 35.31 -4.99 9.57
CA GLN A 258 36.10 -6.09 10.13
C GLN A 258 35.18 -7.21 10.65
N GLU A 259 34.13 -6.87 11.39
CA GLU A 259 33.14 -7.83 11.89
C GLU A 259 32.40 -8.49 10.73
N LEU A 260 31.89 -7.70 9.77
CA LEU A 260 31.21 -8.22 8.60
C LEU A 260 32.13 -9.16 7.80
N GLY A 261 33.40 -8.78 7.63
CA GLY A 261 34.39 -9.62 6.95
C GLY A 261 34.65 -10.94 7.69
N ASN A 262 34.65 -10.95 9.02
CA ASN A 262 34.78 -12.17 9.82
C ASN A 262 33.56 -13.07 9.69
N ILE A 263 32.36 -12.51 9.75
CA ILE A 263 31.11 -13.26 9.57
C ILE A 263 31.09 -13.94 8.20
N ILE A 264 31.42 -13.20 7.12
CA ILE A 264 31.48 -13.76 5.77
C ILE A 264 32.47 -14.92 5.69
N LYS A 265 33.66 -14.80 6.29
CA LYS A 265 34.67 -15.88 6.30
C LYS A 265 34.24 -17.12 7.07
N ILE A 266 33.44 -16.96 8.13
CA ILE A 266 32.92 -18.09 8.90
C ILE A 266 31.83 -18.77 8.08
N ALA A 267 30.86 -18.01 7.59
CA ALA A 267 29.75 -18.51 6.79
C ALA A 267 30.22 -19.20 5.50
N SER A 268 31.26 -18.69 4.84
CA SER A 268 31.79 -19.24 3.58
C SER A 268 32.44 -20.62 3.72
N LYS A 269 32.58 -21.16 4.94
CA LYS A 269 33.09 -22.52 5.18
C LYS A 269 32.01 -23.60 5.05
N GLU A 270 30.74 -23.19 4.97
CA GLU A 270 29.62 -24.12 4.77
C GLU A 270 29.62 -24.73 3.37
N LYS A 271 28.89 -25.84 3.21
CA LYS A 271 29.02 -26.74 2.05
C LYS A 271 28.24 -26.32 0.82
N SER A 272 27.17 -25.55 0.99
CA SER A 272 26.26 -25.11 -0.07
C SER A 272 25.96 -23.62 0.05
N ASN A 273 25.44 -23.00 -1.02
CA ASN A 273 25.09 -21.58 -0.97
C ASN A 273 23.98 -21.30 0.05
N GLU A 274 23.03 -22.23 0.18
CA GLU A 274 21.92 -22.17 1.13
C GLU A 274 22.42 -22.28 2.58
N ASP A 275 23.38 -23.17 2.84
CA ASP A 275 24.02 -23.29 4.16
C ASP A 275 24.86 -22.04 4.47
N ILE A 276 25.62 -21.53 3.50
CA ILE A 276 26.40 -20.29 3.63
C ILE A 276 25.45 -19.13 3.99
N ALA A 277 24.34 -18.99 3.27
CA ALA A 277 23.35 -17.94 3.53
C ALA A 277 22.72 -18.10 4.91
N SER A 278 22.32 -19.32 5.29
CA SER A 278 21.73 -19.62 6.60
C SER A 278 22.70 -19.29 7.73
N LYS A 279 23.98 -19.70 7.60
CA LYS A 279 25.01 -19.41 8.60
C LYS A 279 25.34 -17.93 8.68
N PHE A 280 25.43 -17.25 7.53
CA PHE A 280 25.59 -15.80 7.49
C PHE A 280 24.46 -15.12 8.25
N LEU A 281 23.21 -15.45 7.93
CA LEU A 281 22.02 -14.89 8.57
C LEU A 281 22.00 -15.17 10.07
N GLU A 282 22.40 -16.36 10.53
CA GLU A 282 22.54 -16.65 11.97
C GLU A 282 23.54 -15.69 12.64
N LEU A 283 24.72 -15.53 12.05
CA LEU A 283 25.82 -14.73 12.62
C LEU A 283 25.58 -13.22 12.62
N ILE A 284 24.85 -12.67 11.65
CA ILE A 284 24.49 -11.24 11.67
C ILE A 284 23.33 -10.93 12.64
N LYS A 285 22.71 -11.94 13.25
CA LYS A 285 21.65 -11.79 14.26
C LYS A 285 22.19 -11.82 15.70
N GLU A 286 23.41 -12.32 15.91
CA GLU A 286 24.16 -12.28 17.17
C GLU A 286 24.84 -10.92 17.39
#